data_AF-A0A364V6Z1-F1
#
_entry.id   AF-A0A364V6Z1-F1
#
_cell.length_a   1.000
_cell.length_b   1.000
_cell.length_c   1.000
_cell.angle_alpha   90.00
_cell.angle_beta   90.00
_cell.angle_gamma   90.00
#
_symmetry.space_group_name_H-M   'P 1'
#
loop_
_entity.id
_entity.type
_entity.pdbx_description
1 polymer ?
#
loop_
_entity_poly.entity_id
_entity_poly.type
_entity_poly.pdbx_seq_one_letter_code
_entity_poly.pdbx_strand_id
1 'polypeptide(L)'
;MRKDFDPSPGLLPERYARGRWERVGEGMVQEGVYSVEMQIDPPGAMAAAARFRDAQQQWHEHLMAHQPDTPIAAFGTGLAAQAARLHAARQRVHRIREQHAQLLAAHGQHAHAEAAAVGQAEETNVGGLTGVQAGLPAVGVGGERR
;
A
#
# COMPACT_ATOMS: atom_id res chain seq x y z
N MET A 1 19.65 -13.47 23.58
CA MET A 1 20.50 -12.26 23.50
C MET A 1 19.60 -11.12 23.01
N ARG A 2 19.00 -10.37 23.94
CA ARG A 2 18.19 -9.19 23.61
C ARG A 2 19.18 -8.06 23.34
N LYS A 3 19.08 -7.40 22.19
CA LYS A 3 19.87 -6.19 21.90
C LYS A 3 19.17 -5.04 22.62
N ASP A 4 19.87 -4.48 23.59
CA ASP A 4 19.48 -3.28 24.31
C ASP A 4 19.34 -2.12 23.32
N PHE A 5 18.22 -1.41 23.42
CA PHE A 5 17.96 -0.18 22.71
C PHE A 5 18.66 0.95 23.46
N ASP A 6 19.64 1.58 22.80
CA ASP A 6 20.39 2.75 23.29
C ASP A 6 19.58 4.02 22.99
N PRO A 7 19.02 4.72 24.01
CA PRO A 7 18.25 5.94 23.80
C PRO A 7 19.20 7.13 23.80
N SER A 8 20.07 7.22 22.80
CA SER A 8 20.85 8.44 22.57
C SER A 8 19.92 9.53 21.97
N PRO A 9 19.82 10.73 22.56
CA PRO A 9 18.79 11.74 22.26
C PRO A 9 19.06 12.56 20.98
N GLY A 10 19.67 11.95 19.96
CA GLY A 10 20.24 12.67 18.82
C GLY A 10 19.51 12.56 17.47
N LEU A 11 18.39 11.82 17.37
CA LEU A 11 17.80 11.47 16.06
C LEU A 11 16.31 11.80 15.89
N LEU A 12 15.74 12.64 16.75
CA LEU A 12 14.42 13.22 16.48
C LEU A 12 14.58 14.67 16.02
N PRO A 13 14.05 15.06 14.84
CA PRO A 13 13.98 16.45 14.44
C PRO A 13 13.34 17.29 15.56
N GLU A 14 13.93 18.42 15.93
CA GLU A 14 13.52 19.27 17.08
C GLU A 14 12.02 19.62 17.12
N ARG A 15 11.35 19.55 15.97
CA ARG A 15 9.89 19.71 15.80
C ARG A 15 9.03 18.69 16.54
N TYR A 16 9.57 17.56 17.00
CA TYR A 16 8.83 16.53 17.75
C TYR A 16 8.97 16.64 19.28
N ALA A 17 9.78 17.57 19.79
CA ALA A 17 10.10 17.66 21.21
C ALA A 17 9.29 18.71 21.98
N ARG A 18 7.99 18.91 21.68
CA ARG A 18 7.10 19.69 22.57
C ARG A 18 6.38 18.76 23.55
N GLY A 19 7.14 18.19 24.48
CA GLY A 19 6.59 17.59 25.71
C GLY A 19 6.70 18.59 26.86
N ARG A 20 5.65 18.73 27.66
CA ARG A 20 5.75 19.41 28.97
C ARG A 20 6.50 18.48 29.91
N TRP A 21 7.59 18.96 30.49
CA TRP A 21 8.32 18.24 31.52
C TRP A 21 7.64 18.44 32.86
N GLU A 22 7.17 17.36 33.48
CA GLU A 22 6.72 17.39 34.88
C GLU A 22 7.71 16.59 35.74
N ARG A 23 8.07 17.19 36.88
CA ARG A 23 8.97 16.58 37.85
C ARG A 23 8.15 15.69 38.77
N VAL A 24 8.39 14.38 38.72
CA VAL A 24 7.74 13.42 39.61
C VAL A 24 8.85 12.72 40.39
N GLY A 25 9.05 13.12 41.66
CA GLY A 25 10.18 12.67 42.48
C GLY A 25 11.54 13.22 42.01
N GLU A 26 12.59 12.41 42.05
CA GLU A 26 13.96 12.79 41.64
C GLU A 26 14.22 12.65 40.12
N GLY A 27 13.22 12.29 39.32
CA GLY A 27 13.33 12.12 37.87
C GLY A 27 12.37 13.00 37.07
N MET A 28 12.78 13.40 35.86
CA MET A 28 11.89 14.01 34.87
C MET A 28 11.28 12.92 33.99
N VAL A 29 9.94 12.86 33.92
CA VAL A 29 9.22 11.94 33.03
C VAL A 29 8.63 12.77 31.89
N GLN A 30 8.91 12.35 30.65
CA GLN A 30 8.32 12.93 29.46
C GLN A 30 7.02 12.17 29.16
N GLU A 31 5.85 12.77 29.42
CA GLU A 31 4.60 12.28 28.84
C GLU A 31 4.59 12.58 27.33
N GLY A 32 5.15 11.66 26.56
CA GLY A 32 4.99 11.63 25.12
C GLY A 32 3.65 10.98 24.77
N VAL A 33 2.62 11.79 24.49
CA VAL A 33 1.48 11.29 23.72
C VAL A 33 1.97 11.10 22.29
N TYR A 34 2.52 9.92 21.99
CA TYR A 34 2.85 9.52 20.63
C TYR A 34 1.54 9.20 19.90
N SER A 35 0.84 10.23 19.42
CA SER A 35 -0.13 10.06 18.34
C SER A 35 0.67 9.83 17.06
N VAL A 36 0.83 8.57 16.67
CA VAL A 36 1.19 8.27 15.28
C VAL A 36 -0.05 8.60 14.46
N GLU A 37 -0.20 9.86 14.06
CA GLU A 37 -1.14 10.20 13.01
C GLU A 37 -0.70 9.41 11.77
N MET A 38 -1.50 8.41 11.38
CA MET A 38 -1.32 7.74 10.10
C MET A 38 -1.56 8.80 9.02
N GLN A 39 -0.48 9.39 8.52
CA GLN A 39 -0.55 10.23 7.33
C GLN A 39 -0.85 9.31 6.14
N ILE A 40 -2.14 9.15 5.87
CA ILE A 40 -2.61 8.53 4.63
C ILE A 40 -2.29 9.55 3.52
N ASP A 41 -1.65 9.09 2.45
CA ASP A 41 -1.48 9.83 1.19
C ASP A 41 -2.39 9.18 0.13
N PRO A 42 -3.68 9.56 0.07
CA PRO A 42 -4.62 8.95 -0.85
C PRO A 42 -4.21 9.10 -2.33
N PRO A 43 -3.71 10.27 -2.80
CA PRO A 43 -3.19 10.40 -4.16
C PRO A 43 -2.03 9.44 -4.46
N GLY A 44 -1.06 9.32 -3.55
CA GLY A 44 0.06 8.39 -3.68
C GLY A 44 -0.38 6.92 -3.73
N ALA A 45 -1.30 6.54 -2.83
CA ALA A 45 -1.88 5.20 -2.78
C ALA A 45 -2.67 4.87 -4.06
N MET A 46 -3.46 5.80 -4.57
CA MET A 46 -4.20 5.67 -5.82
C MET A 46 -3.27 5.46 -7.02
N ALA A 47 -2.22 6.27 -7.14
CA ALA A 47 -1.24 6.13 -8.21
C ALA A 47 -0.49 4.78 -8.12
N ALA A 48 -0.15 4.32 -6.91
CA ALA A 48 0.47 3.02 -6.70
C ALA A 48 -0.48 1.86 -7.08
N ALA A 49 -1.75 1.93 -6.69
CA ALA A 49 -2.75 0.92 -7.02
C ALA A 49 -3.04 0.85 -8.53
N ALA A 50 -3.08 2.00 -9.22
CA ALA A 50 -3.22 2.04 -10.67
C ALA A 50 -2.03 1.37 -11.38
N ARG A 51 -0.79 1.70 -11.00
CA ARG A 51 0.40 1.04 -11.55
C ARG A 51 0.41 -0.45 -11.29
N PHE A 52 0.00 -0.87 -10.09
CA PHE A 52 -0.09 -2.28 -9.74
C PHE A 52 -1.11 -3.01 -10.62
N ARG A 53 -2.33 -2.47 -10.76
CA ARG A 53 -3.36 -3.00 -11.67
C ARG A 53 -2.83 -3.16 -13.09
N ASP A 54 -2.22 -2.11 -13.63
CA ASP A 54 -1.75 -2.08 -15.01
C ASP A 54 -0.63 -3.12 -15.23
N ALA A 55 0.29 -3.26 -14.28
CA ALA A 55 1.33 -4.28 -14.32
C ALA A 55 0.76 -5.72 -14.30
N GLN A 56 -0.25 -5.99 -13.46
CA GLN A 56 -0.88 -7.32 -13.43
C GLN A 56 -1.65 -7.62 -14.71
N GLN A 57 -2.35 -6.62 -15.25
CA GLN A 57 -3.08 -6.75 -16.51
C GLN A 57 -2.12 -7.03 -17.68
N GLN A 58 -1.04 -6.25 -17.79
CA GLN A 58 -0.02 -6.45 -18.83
C GLN A 58 0.62 -7.83 -18.73
N TRP A 59 0.87 -8.32 -17.51
CA TRP A 59 1.41 -9.66 -17.31
C TRP A 59 0.46 -10.77 -17.77
N HIS A 60 -0.83 -10.63 -17.47
CA HIS A 60 -1.86 -11.57 -17.92
C HIS A 60 -1.96 -11.59 -19.45
N GLU A 61 -2.00 -10.42 -20.09
CA GLU A 61 -2.03 -10.29 -21.55
C GLU A 61 -0.79 -10.88 -22.21
N HIS A 62 0.39 -10.63 -21.65
CA HIS A 62 1.64 -11.20 -22.14
C HIS A 62 1.62 -12.73 -22.12
N LEU A 63 1.14 -13.34 -21.04
CA LEU A 63 1.05 -14.79 -20.97
C LEU A 63 0.04 -15.36 -21.98
N MET A 64 -1.12 -14.73 -22.14
CA MET A 64 -2.13 -15.14 -23.13
C MET A 64 -1.62 -15.05 -24.58
N ALA A 65 -0.79 -14.04 -24.88
CA ALA A 65 -0.22 -13.84 -26.21
C ALA A 65 0.96 -14.78 -26.52
N HIS A 66 1.65 -15.30 -25.50
CA HIS A 66 2.91 -16.02 -25.66
C HIS A 66 2.86 -17.43 -25.08
N GLN A 67 2.19 -18.33 -25.81
CA GLN A 67 2.22 -19.75 -25.47
C GLN A 67 3.61 -20.35 -25.71
N PRO A 68 4.10 -21.21 -24.80
CA PRO A 68 5.39 -21.86 -24.97
C PRO A 68 5.29 -22.92 -26.07
N ASP A 69 6.07 -22.71 -27.12
CA ASP A 69 6.31 -23.73 -28.12
C ASP A 69 7.42 -24.71 -27.66
N THR A 70 7.30 -25.97 -28.10
CA THR A 70 8.35 -26.97 -28.00
C THR A 70 8.52 -27.59 -29.37
N PRO A 71 9.64 -27.36 -30.07
CA PRO A 71 9.86 -27.91 -31.40
C PRO A 71 10.16 -29.41 -31.29
N ILE A 72 9.12 -30.25 -31.21
CA ILE A 72 9.24 -31.70 -31.00
C ILE A 72 10.12 -32.34 -32.07
N ALA A 73 9.99 -31.89 -33.32
CA ALA A 73 10.76 -32.40 -34.45
C ALA A 73 12.28 -32.19 -34.30
N ALA A 74 12.71 -31.18 -33.55
CA ALA A 74 14.14 -30.89 -33.34
C ALA A 74 14.84 -31.92 -32.42
N PHE A 75 14.10 -32.72 -31.66
CA PHE A 75 14.67 -33.72 -30.75
C PHE A 75 15.11 -35.02 -31.44
N GLY A 76 14.71 -35.22 -32.71
CA GLY A 76 14.97 -36.47 -33.46
C GLY A 76 14.06 -37.63 -33.04
N THR A 77 14.00 -38.67 -33.88
CA THR A 77 13.06 -39.80 -33.72
C THR A 77 13.27 -40.60 -32.43
N GLY A 78 14.51 -40.77 -31.98
CA GLY A 78 14.84 -41.51 -30.74
C GLY A 78 14.40 -40.84 -29.45
N LEU A 79 14.07 -39.53 -29.48
CA LEU A 79 13.67 -38.75 -28.30
C LEU A 79 12.27 -38.14 -28.42
N ALA A 80 11.50 -38.51 -29.44
CA ALA A 80 10.16 -37.94 -29.68
C ALA A 80 9.23 -38.08 -28.47
N ALA A 81 9.29 -39.20 -27.75
CA ALA A 81 8.50 -39.42 -26.55
C ALA A 81 8.90 -38.51 -25.38
N GLN A 82 10.20 -38.23 -25.22
CA GLN A 82 10.72 -37.30 -24.22
C GLN A 82 10.34 -35.86 -24.58
N ALA A 83 10.44 -35.49 -25.86
CA ALA A 83 10.03 -34.18 -26.38
C ALA A 83 8.53 -33.93 -26.16
N ALA A 84 7.68 -34.92 -26.43
CA ALA A 84 6.25 -34.84 -26.17
C ALA A 84 5.93 -34.66 -24.67
N ARG A 85 6.64 -35.38 -23.78
CA ARG A 85 6.51 -35.22 -22.33
C ARG A 85 6.92 -33.82 -21.87
N LEU A 86 8.03 -33.29 -22.39
CA LEU A 86 8.49 -31.94 -22.09
C LEU A 86 7.48 -30.89 -22.58
N HIS A 87 6.96 -31.05 -23.79
CA HIS A 87 5.91 -30.18 -24.32
C HIS A 87 4.67 -30.18 -23.41
N ALA A 88 4.16 -31.35 -23.05
CA ALA A 88 3.02 -31.47 -22.13
C ALA A 88 3.28 -30.81 -20.76
N ALA A 89 4.49 -30.97 -20.21
CA ALA A 89 4.87 -30.34 -18.96
C ALA A 89 4.93 -28.81 -19.06
N ARG A 90 5.52 -28.26 -20.13
CA ARG A 90 5.57 -26.81 -20.39
C ARG A 90 4.17 -26.22 -20.55
N GLN A 91 3.31 -26.91 -21.28
CA GLN A 91 1.91 -26.54 -21.46
C GLN A 91 1.14 -26.53 -20.12
N ARG A 92 1.39 -27.51 -19.25
CA ARG A 92 0.77 -27.55 -17.91
C ARG A 92 1.25 -26.38 -17.03
N VAL A 93 2.54 -26.11 -17.02
CA VAL A 93 3.11 -24.99 -16.26
C VAL A 93 2.58 -23.65 -16.76
N HIS A 94 2.45 -23.48 -18.08
CA HIS A 94 1.89 -22.27 -18.66
C HIS A 94 0.45 -22.01 -18.21
N ARG A 95 -0.41 -23.03 -18.26
CA ARG A 95 -1.79 -22.93 -17.75
C ARG A 95 -1.87 -22.48 -16.29
N ILE A 96 -0.97 -22.98 -15.44
CA ILE A 96 -0.92 -22.53 -14.03
C ILE A 96 -0.52 -21.05 -13.95
N ARG A 97 0.45 -20.61 -14.76
CA ARG A 97 0.86 -19.20 -14.83
C ARG A 97 -0.26 -18.29 -15.31
N GLU A 98 -1.02 -18.71 -16.32
CA GLU A 98 -2.19 -17.99 -16.82
C GLU A 98 -3.25 -17.81 -15.73
N GLN A 99 -3.58 -18.90 -15.01
CA GLN A 99 -4.53 -18.88 -13.89
C GLN A 99 -4.08 -17.91 -12.78
N HIS A 100 -2.80 -17.98 -12.39
CA HIS A 100 -2.26 -17.05 -11.39
C HIS A 100 -2.26 -15.60 -11.88
N ALA A 101 -1.93 -15.36 -13.14
CA ALA A 101 -1.95 -14.01 -13.70
C ALA A 101 -3.37 -13.43 -13.78
N GLN A 102 -4.37 -14.25 -14.09
CA GLN A 102 -5.77 -13.85 -14.05
C GLN A 102 -6.21 -13.45 -12.63
N LEU A 103 -5.84 -14.25 -11.62
CA LEU A 103 -6.13 -13.93 -10.21
C LEU A 103 -5.45 -12.63 -9.79
N LEU A 104 -4.17 -12.45 -10.14
CA LEU A 104 -3.43 -11.23 -9.85
C LEU A 104 -4.03 -10.00 -10.54
N ALA A 105 -4.49 -10.13 -11.79
CA ALA A 105 -5.18 -9.05 -12.48
C ALA A 105 -6.48 -8.65 -11.75
N ALA A 106 -7.28 -9.62 -11.30
CA ALA A 106 -8.47 -9.36 -10.49
C ALA A 106 -8.13 -8.67 -9.16
N HIS A 107 -7.08 -9.11 -8.46
CA HIS A 107 -6.60 -8.45 -7.24
C HIS A 107 -6.10 -7.02 -7.51
N GLY A 108 -5.46 -6.77 -8.65
CA GLY A 108 -5.07 -5.44 -9.08
C GLY A 108 -6.28 -4.51 -9.26
N GLN A 109 -7.36 -5.01 -9.86
CA GLN A 109 -8.61 -4.25 -9.98
C GLN A 109 -9.23 -3.94 -8.61
N HIS A 110 -9.25 -4.91 -7.70
CA HIS A 110 -9.77 -4.72 -6.35
C HIS A 110 -8.97 -3.70 -5.55
N ALA A 111 -7.64 -3.80 -5.55
CA ALA A 111 -6.77 -2.85 -4.85
C ALA A 111 -6.96 -1.41 -5.34
N HIS A 112 -7.15 -1.22 -6.65
CA HIS A 112 -7.48 0.08 -7.20
C HIS A 112 -8.86 0.56 -6.75
N ALA A 113 -9.88 -0.30 -6.78
CA ALA A 113 -11.23 0.08 -6.35
C ALA A 113 -11.25 0.49 -4.87
N GLU A 114 -10.53 -0.23 -4.01
CA GLU A 114 -10.38 0.12 -2.59
C GLU A 114 -9.66 1.45 -2.39
N ALA A 115 -8.53 1.68 -3.07
CA ALA A 115 -7.83 2.96 -3.00
C ALA A 115 -8.74 4.12 -3.46
N ALA A 116 -9.59 3.90 -4.46
CA ALA A 116 -10.52 4.91 -4.97
C ALA A 116 -11.61 5.23 -3.95
N ALA A 117 -12.17 4.20 -3.31
CA ALA A 117 -13.17 4.36 -2.25
C ALA A 117 -12.59 5.12 -1.04
N VAL A 118 -11.36 4.81 -0.64
CA VAL A 118 -10.66 5.54 0.43
C VAL A 118 -10.43 7.00 0.05
N GLY A 119 -9.95 7.27 -1.17
CA GLY A 119 -9.78 8.64 -1.66
C GLY A 119 -11.06 9.46 -1.63
N GLN A 120 -12.18 8.88 -2.09
CA GLN A 120 -13.49 9.54 -2.05
C GLN A 120 -13.98 9.79 -0.61
N ALA A 121 -13.74 8.84 0.29
CA ALA A 121 -14.11 9.00 1.70
C ALA A 121 -13.34 10.14 2.36
N GLU A 122 -12.03 10.27 2.07
CA GLU A 122 -11.21 11.38 2.57
C GLU A 122 -11.68 12.74 2.01
N GLU A 123 -11.93 12.84 0.70
CA GLU A 123 -12.47 14.06 0.10
C GLU A 123 -13.81 14.48 0.74
N THR A 124 -14.68 13.51 1.01
CA THR A 124 -15.98 13.74 1.67
C THR A 124 -15.78 14.22 3.12
N ASN A 125 -14.86 13.62 3.86
CA ASN A 125 -14.58 14.00 5.25
C ASN A 125 -13.98 15.40 5.35
N VAL A 126 -13.03 15.75 4.46
CA VAL A 126 -12.44 17.10 4.39
C VAL A 126 -13.50 18.14 4.01
N GLY A 127 -14.37 17.83 3.04
CA GLY A 127 -15.49 18.69 2.65
C GLY A 127 -16.51 18.90 3.78
N GLY A 128 -16.79 17.84 4.56
CA GLY A 128 -17.68 17.92 5.73
C GLY A 128 -17.11 18.76 6.87
N LEU A 129 -15.82 18.59 7.18
CA LEU A 129 -15.14 19.34 8.24
C LEU A 129 -15.01 20.84 7.92
N THR A 130 -14.66 21.17 6.67
CA THR A 130 -14.58 22.57 6.21
C THR A 130 -15.95 23.25 6.20
N GLY A 131 -17.02 22.53 5.87
CA GLY A 131 -18.40 23.00 5.97
C GLY A 131 -18.86 23.27 7.40
N VAL A 132 -18.47 22.42 8.36
CA VAL A 132 -18.76 22.64 9.80
C VAL A 132 -18.00 23.84 10.35
N GLN A 133 -16.76 24.06 9.92
CA GLN A 133 -15.94 25.18 10.37
C GLN A 133 -16.45 26.53 9.83
N ALA A 134 -17.03 26.55 8.62
CA ALA A 134 -17.69 27.72 8.05
C ALA A 134 -19.06 28.03 8.68
N GLY A 135 -19.65 27.09 9.43
CA GLY A 135 -20.96 27.22 10.06
C GLY A 135 -20.95 27.61 11.55
N LEU A 136 -19.78 27.76 12.18
CA LEU A 136 -19.69 28.19 13.58
C LEU A 136 -19.87 29.71 13.68
N PRO A 137 -20.90 30.23 14.39
CA PRO A 137 -21.00 31.66 14.63
C PRO A 137 -19.79 32.13 15.42
N ALA A 138 -19.16 33.22 14.97
CA ALA A 138 -18.15 33.92 15.74
C ALA A 138 -18.77 34.35 17.08
N VAL A 139 -18.50 33.60 18.15
CA VAL A 139 -18.86 33.99 19.51
C VAL A 139 -17.99 35.20 19.83
N GLY A 140 -18.54 36.38 19.60
CA GLY A 140 -17.96 37.64 20.03
C GLY A 140 -17.75 37.58 21.53
N VAL A 141 -16.49 37.57 21.95
CA VAL A 141 -16.11 37.83 23.34
C VAL A 141 -16.35 39.32 23.58
N GLY A 142 -17.62 39.68 23.78
CA GLY A 142 -18.05 41.00 24.21
C GLY A 142 -17.67 41.17 25.66
N GLY A 143 -16.69 42.03 25.92
CA GLY A 143 -16.29 42.40 27.26
C GLY A 143 -17.40 43.14 27.99
N GLU A 144 -17.66 42.74 29.23
CA GLU A 144 -18.22 43.64 30.24
C GLU A 144 -17.28 43.63 31.44
N ARG A 145 -16.45 44.67 31.53
CA ARG A 145 -15.95 45.14 32.81
C ARG A 145 -16.95 46.17 33.32
N ARG A 146 -17.63 45.84 34.40
CA ARG A 146 -18.16 46.82 35.36
C ARG A 146 -17.62 46.46 36.73
#